data_AF-A0A9D2JWR1-F1
#
_entry.id   AF-A0A9D2JWR1-F1
#
_cell.length_a   1.000
_cell.length_b   1.000
_cell.length_c   1.000
_cell.angle_alpha   90.00
_cell.angle_beta   90.00
_cell.angle_gamma   90.00
#
_symmetry.space_group_name_H-M   'P 1'
#
loop_
_entity.id
_entity.type
_entity.pdbx_description
1 polymer ?
#
loop_
_entity_poly.entity_id
_entity_poly.type
_entity_poly.pdbx_seq_one_letter_code
_entity_poly.pdbx_strand_id
1 'polypeptide(L)'
;MIEFKSFVEAVHRAVSDAADEIGDKNRELLNRYFTKSAQGDGSEILVPRMVRMSVPEFDEDGNMVDRTVSVPLVSLVPFASSQIEKATFSAEFRLFTKDGELCLAFPGEKECSIAVPRTSCQHKHPA
;
A
#
# COMPACT_ATOMS: atom_id res chain seq x y z
N MET A 1 -19.89 -9.17 -16.79
CA MET A 1 -20.09 -10.25 -15.79
C MET A 1 -18.73 -10.85 -15.45
N ILE A 2 -18.33 -10.73 -14.20
CA ILE A 2 -17.00 -11.16 -13.70
C ILE A 2 -17.28 -12.17 -12.58
N GLU A 3 -16.45 -13.21 -12.44
CA GLU A 3 -16.52 -14.07 -11.26
C GLU A 3 -16.28 -13.25 -9.99
N PHE A 4 -17.11 -13.47 -8.98
CA PHE A 4 -16.98 -12.75 -7.71
C PHE A 4 -15.62 -13.00 -7.07
N LYS A 5 -15.09 -14.22 -7.19
CA LYS A 5 -13.75 -14.58 -6.73
C LYS A 5 -12.67 -13.73 -7.40
N SER A 6 -12.69 -13.61 -8.73
CA SER A 6 -11.72 -12.79 -9.46
C SER A 6 -11.78 -11.32 -9.06
N PHE A 7 -12.98 -10.80 -8.79
CA PHE A 7 -13.12 -9.42 -8.29
C PHE A 7 -12.46 -9.24 -6.92
N VAL A 8 -12.73 -10.14 -5.97
CA VAL A 8 -12.12 -10.07 -4.62
C VAL A 8 -10.59 -10.21 -4.71
N GLU A 9 -10.10 -11.13 -5.53
CA GLU A 9 -8.66 -11.30 -5.78
C GLU A 9 -8.03 -10.04 -6.38
N ALA A 10 -8.71 -9.37 -7.32
CA ALA A 10 -8.24 -8.14 -7.91
C ALA A 10 -8.16 -7.00 -6.88
N VAL A 11 -9.17 -6.86 -6.01
CA VAL A 11 -9.15 -5.87 -4.91
C VAL A 11 -8.00 -6.17 -3.94
N HIS A 12 -7.81 -7.43 -3.55
CA HIS A 12 -6.73 -7.82 -2.66
C HIS A 12 -5.35 -7.52 -3.27
N ARG A 13 -5.14 -7.88 -4.54
CA ARG A 13 -3.89 -7.59 -5.26
C ARG A 13 -3.64 -6.09 -5.31
N ALA A 14 -4.64 -5.28 -5.67
CA ALA A 14 -4.48 -3.83 -5.73
C ALA A 14 -4.08 -3.22 -4.36
N VAL A 15 -4.62 -3.72 -3.25
CA VAL A 15 -4.23 -3.26 -1.90
C VAL A 15 -2.81 -3.70 -1.55
N SER A 16 -2.43 -4.93 -1.91
CA SER A 16 -1.08 -5.45 -1.69
C SER A 16 -0.05 -4.64 -2.48
N ASP A 17 -0.30 -4.40 -3.77
CA ASP A 17 0.58 -3.64 -4.66
C ASP A 17 0.75 -2.20 -4.13
N ALA A 18 -0.34 -1.59 -3.65
CA ALA A 18 -0.28 -0.27 -3.03
C ALA A 18 0.54 -0.26 -1.73
N ALA A 19 0.45 -1.32 -0.92
CA ALA A 19 1.25 -1.46 0.30
C ALA A 19 2.75 -1.61 -0.02
N ASP A 20 3.09 -2.41 -1.03
CA ASP A 20 4.45 -2.60 -1.49
C ASP A 20 5.05 -1.28 -2.00
N GLU A 21 4.28 -0.50 -2.78
CA GLU A 21 4.76 0.79 -3.27
C GLU A 21 4.96 1.82 -2.15
N ILE A 22 4.13 1.79 -1.11
CA ILE A 22 4.37 2.59 0.10
C ILE A 22 5.66 2.14 0.81
N GLY A 23 5.91 0.84 0.88
CA GLY A 23 7.16 0.28 1.41
C GLY A 23 8.38 0.76 0.63
N ASP A 24 8.28 0.80 -0.70
CA ASP A 24 9.34 1.30 -1.58
C ASP A 24 9.61 2.79 -1.38
N LYS A 25 8.57 3.62 -1.24
CA LYS A 25 8.71 5.05 -0.91
C LYS A 25 9.35 5.26 0.46
N ASN A 26 8.97 4.46 1.46
CA ASN A 26 9.62 4.48 2.77
C ASN A 26 11.13 4.13 2.66
N ARG A 27 11.49 3.16 1.82
CA ARG A 27 12.90 2.79 1.57
C ARG A 27 13.66 3.90 0.84
N GLU A 28 13.03 4.60 -0.10
CA GLU A 28 13.63 5.77 -0.76
C GLU A 28 13.95 6.89 0.24
N LEU A 29 13.08 7.12 1.24
CA LEU A 29 13.37 8.08 2.31
C LEU A 29 14.64 7.71 3.09
N LEU A 30 14.87 6.42 3.37
CA LEU A 30 16.10 5.97 4.04
C LEU A 30 17.35 6.31 3.21
N ASN A 31 17.30 6.22 1.88
CA ASN A 31 18.43 6.57 1.02
C ASN A 31 18.85 8.06 1.11
N ARG A 32 17.95 8.94 1.57
CA ARG A 32 18.28 10.36 1.81
C ARG A 32 19.11 10.56 3.06
N TYR A 33 18.95 9.71 4.06
CA TYR A 33 19.61 9.84 5.37
C TYR A 33 20.79 8.90 5.54
N PHE A 34 20.88 7.85 4.74
CA PHE A 34 21.92 6.84 4.82
C PHE A 34 22.70 6.72 3.50
N THR A 35 23.91 6.19 3.59
CA THR A 35 24.75 5.75 2.48
C THR A 35 25.08 4.29 2.66
N LYS A 36 25.04 3.53 1.56
CA LYS A 36 25.48 2.13 1.55
C LYS A 36 27.00 2.08 1.65
N SER A 37 27.51 1.25 2.55
CA SER A 37 28.93 0.91 2.65
C SER A 37 29.06 -0.60 2.59
N ALA A 38 30.01 -1.11 1.81
CA ALA A 38 30.34 -2.53 1.83
C ALA A 38 31.21 -2.82 3.05
N GLN A 39 30.87 -3.87 3.81
CA GLN A 39 31.80 -4.47 4.76
C GLN A 39 32.76 -5.43 4.03
N GLY A 40 33.89 -5.73 4.68
CA GLY A 40 34.91 -6.62 4.14
C GLY A 40 34.44 -8.07 3.90
N ASP A 41 33.26 -8.44 4.39
CA ASP A 41 32.61 -9.74 4.18
C ASP A 41 31.60 -9.73 3.01
N GLY A 42 31.45 -8.61 2.30
CA GLY A 42 30.51 -8.46 1.19
C GLY A 42 29.09 -8.10 1.60
N SER A 43 28.80 -7.93 2.90
CA SER A 43 27.51 -7.43 3.36
C SER A 43 27.38 -5.91 3.16
N GLU A 44 26.20 -5.45 2.75
CA GLU A 44 25.89 -4.02 2.67
C GLU A 44 25.37 -3.53 4.03
N ILE A 45 26.04 -2.51 4.58
CA ILE A 45 25.57 -1.79 5.77
C ILE A 45 25.10 -0.38 5.39
N LEU A 46 24.10 0.12 6.09
CA LEU A 46 23.63 1.50 5.96
C LEU A 46 24.31 2.38 7.01
N VAL A 47 25.12 3.33 6.55
CA VAL A 47 25.81 4.30 7.41
C VAL A 47 25.08 5.64 7.33
N PRO A 48 24.73 6.29 8.45
CA PRO A 48 24.08 7.60 8.42
C PRO A 48 24.96 8.65 7.73
N ARG A 49 24.34 9.52 6.94
CA ARG A 49 24.98 10.72 6.42
C ARG A 49 25.24 11.68 7.57
N MET A 50 26.48 12.12 7.71
CA MET A 50 26.89 13.06 8.75
C MET A 50 26.85 14.50 8.22
N VAL A 51 26.46 15.44 9.07
CA VAL A 51 26.51 16.88 8.82
C VAL A 51 27.31 17.58 9.91
N ARG A 52 28.04 18.62 9.51
CA ARG A 52 28.77 19.49 10.45
C ARG A 52 27.89 20.69 10.77
N MET A 53 27.67 20.98 12.04
CA MET A 53 26.96 22.17 12.48
C MET A 53 27.79 22.96 13.48
N SER A 54 27.60 24.28 13.50
CA SER A 54 28.10 25.14 14.57
C SER A 54 27.06 25.18 15.68
N VAL A 55 27.46 24.83 16.90
CA VAL A 55 26.64 24.99 18.10
C VAL A 55 27.35 25.91 19.08
N PRO A 56 26.62 26.79 19.77
CA PRO A 56 27.22 27.62 20.78
C PRO A 56 27.54 26.80 22.05
N GLU A 57 28.70 27.05 22.62
CA GLU A 57 29.15 26.51 23.90
C GLU A 57 29.77 27.65 24.72
N PHE A 58 29.74 27.56 26.05
CA PHE A 58 30.47 28.49 26.90
C PHE A 58 31.88 27.93 27.16
N ASP A 59 32.90 28.74 26.92
CA ASP A 59 34.27 28.39 27.30
C ASP A 59 34.51 28.52 28.82
N GLU A 60 35.72 28.20 29.28
CA GLU A 60 36.08 28.28 30.70
C GLU A 60 36.01 29.70 31.27
N ASP A 61 36.06 30.72 30.40
CA ASP A 61 35.95 32.14 30.74
C ASP A 61 34.50 32.66 30.70
N GLY A 62 33.54 31.80 30.35
CA GLY A 62 32.12 32.13 30.25
C GLY A 62 31.75 32.89 28.98
N ASN A 63 32.63 32.95 27.97
CA ASN A 63 32.31 33.54 26.67
C ASN A 63 31.60 32.52 25.79
N MET A 64 30.64 33.00 24.99
CA MET A 64 29.94 32.18 24.01
C MET A 64 30.83 31.98 22.78
N VAL A 65 31.22 30.73 22.54
CA VAL A 65 32.05 30.32 21.41
C VAL A 65 31.33 29.31 20.53
N ASP A 66 31.58 29.40 19.23
CA ASP A 66 31.02 28.49 18.23
C ASP A 66 31.88 27.22 18.12
N ARG A 67 31.30 26.06 18.45
CA ARG A 67 31.94 24.77 18.28
C ARG A 67 31.33 24.02 17.11
N THR A 68 32.17 23.55 16.20
CA THR A 68 31.73 22.66 15.12
C THR A 68 31.59 21.22 15.64
N VAL A 69 30.38 20.67 15.57
CA VAL A 69 30.08 19.27 15.89
C VAL A 69 29.66 18.51 14.63
N SER A 70 29.88 17.20 14.61
CA SER A 70 29.47 16.30 13.52
C SER A 70 28.36 15.39 14.02
N VAL A 71 27.17 15.50 13.44
CA VAL A 71 26.00 14.72 13.85
C VAL A 71 25.36 13.99 12.68
N PRO A 72 24.65 12.88 12.91
CA PRO A 72 23.87 12.22 11.88
C PRO A 72 22.72 13.12 11.38
N LEU A 73 22.50 13.18 10.07
CA LEU A 73 21.40 13.96 9.49
C LEU A 73 20.03 13.47 9.98
N VAL A 74 19.88 12.15 10.18
CA VAL A 74 18.64 11.53 10.67
C VAL A 74 18.24 11.99 12.06
N SER A 75 19.18 12.43 12.92
CA SER A 75 18.84 12.92 14.26
C SER A 75 18.29 14.35 14.26
N LEU A 76 18.39 15.06 13.13
CA LEU A 76 17.95 16.45 13.01
C LEU A 76 16.59 16.60 12.36
N VAL A 77 16.08 15.54 11.72
CA VAL A 77 14.85 15.59 10.94
C VAL A 77 13.85 14.59 11.52
N PRO A 78 12.63 15.02 11.90
CA PRO A 78 11.58 14.09 12.26
C PRO A 78 11.25 13.22 11.05
N PHE A 79 11.38 11.90 11.20
CA PHE A 79 11.02 10.95 10.16
C PHE A 79 9.63 10.38 10.44
N ALA A 80 8.85 10.23 9.38
CA ALA A 80 7.57 9.53 9.40
C ALA A 80 7.53 8.58 8.20
N SER A 81 7.07 7.36 8.41
CA SER A 81 6.79 6.37 7.37
C SER A 81 5.30 6.10 7.32
N SER A 82 4.76 5.90 6.12
CA SER A 82 3.34 5.56 5.94
C SER A 82 3.15 4.06 5.83
N GLN A 83 1.97 3.57 6.21
CA GLN A 83 1.56 2.18 6.00
C GLN A 83 0.04 2.12 5.77
N ILE A 84 -0.43 1.10 5.05
CA ILE A 84 -1.87 0.84 4.92
C ILE A 84 -2.32 0.11 6.19
N GLU A 85 -3.15 0.76 7.00
CA GLU A 85 -3.76 0.12 8.16
C GLU A 85 -5.04 -0.61 7.78
N LYS A 86 -5.90 0.03 6.98
CA LYS A 86 -7.19 -0.53 6.56
C LYS A 86 -7.64 0.09 5.23
N ALA A 87 -8.04 -0.76 4.30
CA ALA A 87 -8.72 -0.34 3.08
C ALA A 87 -10.23 -0.61 3.21
N THR A 88 -11.06 0.41 2.97
CA THR A 88 -12.53 0.29 3.00
C THR A 88 -13.06 0.57 1.61
N PHE A 89 -13.87 -0.35 1.08
CA PHE A 89 -14.47 -0.25 -0.24
C PHE A 89 -15.98 -0.30 -0.13
N SER A 90 -16.64 0.47 -1.00
CA SER A 90 -18.09 0.41 -1.19
C SER A 90 -18.35 0.26 -2.68
N ALA A 91 -19.10 -0.76 -3.06
CA ALA A 91 -19.45 -1.04 -4.44
C ALA A 91 -20.87 -1.58 -4.51
N GLU A 92 -21.61 -1.18 -5.55
CA GLU A 92 -22.92 -1.71 -5.86
C GLU A 92 -22.80 -2.68 -7.04
N PHE A 93 -23.29 -3.90 -6.87
CA PHE A 93 -23.30 -4.92 -7.90
C PHE A 93 -24.47 -5.89 -7.67
N ARG A 94 -24.87 -6.58 -8.74
CA ARG A 94 -25.83 -7.67 -8.67
C ARG A 94 -25.08 -9.00 -8.73
N LEU A 95 -25.48 -9.95 -7.88
CA LEU A 95 -24.90 -11.29 -7.82
C LEU A 95 -25.80 -12.31 -8.51
N PHE A 96 -25.19 -13.24 -9.24
CA PHE A 96 -25.89 -14.32 -9.92
C PHE A 96 -25.06 -15.60 -9.88
N THR A 97 -25.73 -16.76 -9.93
CA THR A 97 -25.06 -18.04 -10.12
C THR A 97 -25.13 -18.44 -11.58
N LYS A 98 -23.99 -18.81 -12.17
CA LYS A 98 -23.89 -19.34 -13.53
C LYS A 98 -22.95 -20.54 -13.52
N ASP A 99 -23.40 -21.68 -14.05
CA ASP A 99 -22.60 -22.91 -14.15
C ASP A 99 -22.00 -23.39 -12.80
N GLY A 100 -22.68 -23.09 -11.68
CA GLY A 100 -22.21 -23.42 -10.33
C GLY A 100 -21.29 -22.37 -9.69
N GLU A 101 -20.94 -21.30 -10.40
CA GLU A 101 -20.04 -20.25 -9.92
C GLU A 101 -20.78 -18.95 -9.61
N LEU A 102 -20.31 -18.22 -8.59
CA LEU A 102 -20.84 -16.93 -8.19
C LEU A 102 -20.22 -15.81 -9.03
N CYS A 103 -21.06 -15.08 -9.75
CA CYS A 103 -20.67 -13.99 -10.63
C CYS A 103 -21.30 -12.67 -10.18
N LEU A 104 -20.67 -11.56 -10.56
CA LEU A 104 -21.18 -10.21 -10.35
C LEU A 104 -21.34 -9.44 -11.66
N ALA A 105 -22.25 -8.46 -11.65
CA ALA A 105 -22.41 -7.46 -12.71
C ALA A 105 -22.58 -6.06 -12.09
N PHE A 106 -21.88 -5.08 -12.64
CA PHE A 106 -22.01 -3.69 -12.23
C PHE A 106 -23.24 -3.03 -12.88
N PRO A 107 -23.88 -2.05 -12.21
CA PRO A 107 -24.99 -1.29 -12.77
C PRO A 107 -24.62 -0.64 -14.10
N GLY A 108 -25.45 -0.81 -15.13
CA GLY A 108 -25.24 -0.20 -16.45
C GLY A 108 -24.45 -1.05 -17.46
N GLU A 109 -23.88 -2.19 -17.06
CA GLU A 109 -23.47 -3.22 -18.02
C GLU A 109 -24.72 -3.81 -18.68
N LYS A 110 -24.81 -3.79 -20.02
CA LYS A 110 -25.93 -4.39 -20.75
C LYS A 110 -26.06 -5.86 -20.33
N GLU A 111 -27.22 -6.21 -19.76
CA GLU A 111 -27.58 -7.60 -19.48
C GLU A 111 -27.36 -8.43 -20.75
N CYS A 112 -26.44 -9.40 -20.71
CA CYS A 112 -26.31 -10.36 -21.80
C CYS A 112 -27.56 -11.23 -21.74
N SER A 113 -28.47 -11.04 -22.69
CA SER A 113 -29.74 -11.74 -22.80
C SER A 113 -29.51 -13.24 -22.92
N ILE A 114 -29.59 -13.95 -21.81
CA ILE A 114 -29.87 -15.38 -21.82
C ILE A 114 -31.32 -15.51 -21.42
N ALA A 115 -32.17 -15.67 -22.43
CA ALA A 115 -33.56 -16.05 -22.25
C ALA A 115 -33.60 -17.35 -21.44
N VAL A 116 -33.98 -17.26 -20.17
CA VAL A 116 -34.43 -18.43 -19.42
C VAL A 116 -35.74 -18.86 -20.07
N PRO A 117 -35.87 -20.07 -20.64
CA PRO A 117 -37.16 -20.52 -21.15
C PRO A 117 -38.12 -20.58 -19.96
N ARG A 118 -39.20 -19.80 -20.03
CA ARG A 118 -40.33 -19.91 -19.11
C ARG A 118 -40.92 -21.31 -19.28
N THR A 119 -40.58 -22.24 -18.38
CA THR A 119 -41.33 -23.48 -18.26
C THR A 119 -42.70 -23.13 -17.71
N SER A 120 -43.69 -23.07 -18.60
CA SER A 120 -45.10 -23.00 -18.26
C SER A 120 -45.50 -24.30 -17.58
N CYS A 121 -45.58 -24.31 -16.25
CA CYS A 121 -46.29 -25.35 -15.51
C CYS A 121 -47.80 -25.18 -15.79
N GLN A 122 -48.30 -25.81 -16.85
CA GLN A 122 -49.74 -26.03 -17.00
C GLN A 122 -50.12 -27.27 -16.18
N HIS A 123 -50.69 -27.05 -15.00
CA HIS A 123 -51.47 -28.09 -14.32
C HIS A 123 -52.83 -28.20 -15.03
N LYS A 124 -52.98 -29.22 -15.89
CA LYS A 124 -54.30 -29.72 -16.30
C LYS A 124 -54.84 -30.61 -15.18
N HIS A 125 -55.94 -30.19 -14.56
CA HIS A 125 -56.81 -31.07 -13.78
C HIS A 125 -57.58 -32.00 -14.74
N PRO A 126 -57.56 -33.33 -14.55
CA PRO A 126 -58.57 -34.21 -15.11
C PRO A 126 -59.84 -34.21 -14.25
N ALA A 127 -60.97 -34.41 -14.94
CA ALA A 127 -62.34 -34.39 -14.45
C ALA A 127 -62.68 -35.49 -13.44
#